data_AF-A0A7C9JEN4-F1
#
_entry.id   AF-A0A7C9JEN4-F1
#
_cell.length_a   1.000
_cell.length_b   1.000
_cell.length_c   1.000
_cell.angle_alpha   90.00
_cell.angle_beta   90.00
_cell.angle_gamma   90.00
#
_symmetry.space_group_name_H-M   'P 1'
#
loop_
_entity.id
_entity.type
_entity.pdbx_description
1 polymer ?
#
loop_
_entity_poly.entity_id
_entity_poly.type
_entity_poly.pdbx_seq_one_letter_code
_entity_poly.pdbx_strand_id
1 'polypeptide(L)'
;MEAIHLVSYGNVELVEGKWVEIERVQLEIEDAESAEREYSKLDPMADYRNVASLCSPASAMDGHGYYKQHAVLEGGRVRVLAYSRWDSDLEKGSREGAYGPASVFVAEYGVAIRIEEGSGDNLLEEDIAAGYVDYIYYDVFDALDSLFDGGMILLDRPFREIYRATADCVPDVLAHHYGRKDLGYVALRF
;
A
#
# COMPACT_ATOMS: atom_id res chain seq x y z
N MET A 1 -16.47 24.54 1.70
CA MET A 1 -15.03 24.37 1.44
C MET A 1 -14.94 23.76 0.06
N GLU A 2 -14.32 24.45 -0.89
CA GLU A 2 -14.08 23.89 -2.23
C GLU A 2 -13.15 22.66 -2.10
N ALA A 3 -13.34 21.67 -2.97
CA ALA A 3 -12.52 20.46 -2.94
C ALA A 3 -11.14 20.76 -3.50
N ILE A 4 -10.08 20.51 -2.72
CA ILE A 4 -8.69 20.70 -3.16
C ILE A 4 -8.13 19.34 -3.56
N HIS A 5 -8.03 19.12 -4.87
CA HIS A 5 -7.43 17.92 -5.42
C HIS A 5 -5.91 18.00 -5.34
N LEU A 6 -5.27 16.89 -5.00
CA LEU A 6 -3.83 16.82 -4.85
C LEU A 6 -3.23 15.73 -5.72
N VAL A 7 -2.10 16.09 -6.32
CA VAL A 7 -1.22 15.17 -7.02
C VAL A 7 0.11 15.19 -6.31
N SER A 8 0.54 14.05 -5.79
CA SER A 8 1.85 13.88 -5.18
C SER A 8 2.65 12.84 -5.95
N TYR A 9 3.94 13.07 -6.11
CA TYR A 9 4.85 12.01 -6.54
C TYR A 9 6.18 12.11 -5.80
N GLY A 10 6.76 10.95 -5.52
CA GLY A 10 8.06 10.87 -4.87
C GLY A 10 8.98 9.89 -5.57
N ASN A 11 10.26 10.21 -5.60
CA ASN A 11 11.30 9.28 -6.02
C ASN A 11 11.88 8.61 -4.76
N VAL A 12 11.95 7.28 -4.79
CA VAL A 12 12.48 6.45 -3.71
C VAL A 12 13.66 5.64 -4.26
N GLU A 13 14.78 5.65 -3.53
CA GLU A 13 16.00 4.93 -3.90
C GLU A 13 16.41 3.95 -2.81
N LEU A 14 17.00 2.83 -3.21
CA LEU A 14 17.61 1.88 -2.29
C LEU A 14 19.00 2.38 -1.89
N VAL A 15 19.15 2.87 -0.67
CA VAL A 15 20.41 3.35 -0.09
C VAL A 15 20.77 2.42 1.08
N GLU A 16 21.89 1.71 0.96
CA GLU A 16 22.40 0.79 2.01
C GLU A 16 21.37 -0.25 2.48
N GLY A 17 20.57 -0.79 1.55
CA GLY A 17 19.54 -1.78 1.88
C GLY A 17 18.26 -1.18 2.48
N LYS A 18 18.13 0.15 2.52
CA LYS A 18 16.92 0.85 2.95
C LYS A 18 16.38 1.71 1.82
N TRP A 19 15.08 1.64 1.57
CA TRP A 19 14.43 2.53 0.63
C TRP A 19 14.23 3.91 1.28
N VAL A 20 14.76 4.96 0.66
CA VAL A 20 14.75 6.35 1.14
C VAL A 20 14.04 7.21 0.12
N GLU A 21 13.05 7.99 0.57
CA GLU A 21 12.45 9.05 -0.25
C GLU A 21 13.49 10.14 -0.48
N ILE A 22 13.89 10.35 -1.73
CA ILE A 22 14.92 11.32 -2.12
C ILE A 22 14.31 12.63 -2.64
N GLU A 23 13.06 12.60 -3.06
CA GLU A 23 12.34 13.75 -3.59
C GLU A 23 10.84 13.53 -3.45
N ARG A 24 10.09 14.56 -3.07
CA ARG A 24 8.63 14.60 -3.11
C ARG A 24 8.16 15.92 -3.71
N VAL A 25 7.24 15.83 -4.66
CA VAL A 25 6.56 16.96 -5.27
C VAL A 25 5.07 16.82 -4.98
N GLN A 26 4.45 17.90 -4.52
CA GLN A 26 3.03 17.98 -4.20
C GLN A 26 2.41 19.19 -4.91
N LEU A 27 1.29 18.97 -5.60
CA LEU A 27 0.56 19.99 -6.35
C LEU A 27 -0.88 20.07 -5.84
N GLU A 28 -1.28 21.26 -5.40
CA GLU A 28 -2.67 21.60 -5.05
C GLU A 28 -3.40 22.12 -6.29
N ILE A 29 -4.53 21.51 -6.61
CA ILE A 29 -5.32 21.77 -7.81
C ILE A 29 -6.79 21.93 -7.40
N GLU A 30 -7.46 22.93 -7.96
CA GLU A 30 -8.80 23.34 -7.53
C GLU A 30 -9.92 22.40 -8.04
N ASP A 31 -9.66 21.61 -9.08
CA ASP A 31 -10.65 20.75 -9.71
C ASP A 31 -10.13 19.35 -10.08
N ALA A 32 -11.05 18.39 -10.12
CA ALA A 32 -10.74 16.97 -10.34
C ALA A 32 -10.19 16.68 -11.74
N GLU A 33 -10.72 17.35 -12.77
CA GLU A 33 -10.36 17.06 -14.16
C GLU A 33 -8.93 17.52 -14.46
N SER A 34 -8.57 18.71 -13.98
CA SER A 34 -7.20 19.23 -14.04
C SER A 34 -6.24 18.35 -13.26
N ALA A 35 -6.64 17.88 -12.08
CA ALA A 35 -5.82 17.01 -11.26
C ALA A 35 -5.63 15.61 -11.90
N GLU A 36 -6.68 15.01 -12.46
CA GLU A 36 -6.58 13.78 -13.26
C GLU A 36 -5.71 13.97 -14.50
N ARG A 37 -5.79 15.14 -15.15
CA ARG A 37 -4.96 15.46 -16.31
C ARG A 37 -3.49 15.57 -15.92
N GLU A 38 -3.14 16.27 -14.83
CA GLU A 38 -1.76 16.33 -14.34
C GLU A 38 -1.27 14.95 -13.90
N TYR A 39 -2.11 14.20 -13.19
CA TYR A 39 -1.82 12.82 -12.80
C TYR A 39 -1.53 11.93 -14.01
N SER A 40 -2.36 12.00 -15.06
CA SER A 40 -2.21 11.20 -16.27
C SER A 40 -0.92 11.51 -17.06
N LYS A 41 -0.30 12.68 -16.86
CA LYS A 41 1.02 12.99 -17.43
C LYS A 41 2.15 12.29 -16.68
N LEU A 42 1.93 11.98 -15.41
CA LEU A 42 2.88 11.29 -14.53
C LEU A 42 2.69 9.77 -14.59
N ASP A 43 1.46 9.32 -14.84
CA ASP A 43 1.07 7.91 -14.94
C ASP A 43 1.77 7.22 -16.14
N PRO A 44 2.67 6.26 -15.90
CA PRO A 44 3.43 5.57 -16.94
C PRO A 44 2.69 4.36 -17.50
N MET A 45 1.36 4.47 -17.67
CA MET A 45 0.45 3.49 -18.32
C MET A 45 0.93 2.91 -19.68
N ALA A 46 2.07 3.37 -20.22
CA ALA A 46 2.73 2.81 -21.39
C ALA A 46 3.55 1.51 -21.14
N ASP A 47 3.96 1.19 -19.90
CA ASP A 47 4.71 -0.04 -19.60
C ASP A 47 4.20 -0.77 -18.32
N TYR A 48 3.13 -1.55 -18.50
CA TYR A 48 2.44 -2.36 -17.49
C TYR A 48 3.30 -3.44 -16.80
N ARG A 49 4.58 -3.58 -17.16
CA ARG A 49 5.48 -4.58 -16.54
C ARG A 49 6.14 -4.08 -15.25
N ASN A 50 6.11 -2.77 -15.00
CA ASN A 50 6.87 -2.13 -13.92
C ASN A 50 6.02 -1.25 -13.00
N VAL A 51 4.69 -1.33 -13.11
CA VAL A 51 3.73 -0.55 -12.32
C VAL A 51 3.06 -1.50 -11.33
N ALA A 52 2.78 -1.06 -10.11
CA ALA A 52 1.73 -1.64 -9.28
C ALA A 52 0.76 -0.54 -8.88
N SER A 53 -0.53 -0.83 -8.96
CA SER A 53 -1.60 0.09 -8.56
C SER A 53 -2.22 -0.41 -7.26
N LEU A 54 -2.51 0.52 -6.36
CA LEU A 54 -3.43 0.30 -5.25
C LEU A 54 -4.49 1.40 -5.29
N CYS A 55 -5.73 1.01 -5.55
CA CYS A 55 -6.88 1.81 -5.14
C CYS A 55 -7.21 1.46 -3.68
N SER A 56 -7.33 2.45 -2.80
CA SER A 56 -7.89 2.17 -1.46
C SER A 56 -9.39 1.86 -1.61
N PRO A 57 -9.85 0.64 -1.27
CA PRO A 57 -11.26 0.26 -1.41
C PRO A 57 -12.19 1.05 -0.48
N ALA A 58 -11.66 1.59 0.64
CA ALA A 58 -12.43 2.36 1.61
C ALA A 58 -13.00 3.67 1.02
N SER A 59 -12.41 4.17 -0.06
CA SER A 59 -12.79 5.44 -0.69
C SER A 59 -13.89 5.29 -1.76
N ALA A 60 -14.02 4.11 -2.36
CA ALA A 60 -14.96 3.89 -3.47
C ALA A 60 -16.41 3.66 -3.00
N MET A 61 -16.61 3.18 -1.77
CA MET A 61 -17.94 2.80 -1.27
C MET A 61 -18.66 3.90 -0.48
N ASP A 62 -17.92 4.86 0.09
CA ASP A 62 -18.47 5.81 1.08
C ASP A 62 -18.64 7.24 0.54
N GLY A 63 -18.42 7.47 -0.76
CA GLY A 63 -18.54 8.81 -1.39
C GLY A 63 -17.47 9.81 -0.93
N HIS A 64 -16.50 9.36 -0.14
CA HIS A 64 -15.39 10.16 0.39
C HIS A 64 -14.09 9.88 -0.39
N GLY A 65 -13.98 10.52 -1.56
CA GLY A 65 -12.71 10.80 -2.24
C GLY A 65 -12.15 9.65 -3.08
N TYR A 66 -11.51 9.98 -4.21
CA TYR A 66 -10.75 9.02 -5.00
C TYR A 66 -9.31 9.08 -4.51
N TYR A 67 -8.81 7.99 -3.90
CA TYR A 67 -7.40 7.83 -3.59
C TYR A 67 -6.80 6.74 -4.50
N LYS A 68 -5.80 7.11 -5.29
CA LYS A 68 -5.04 6.17 -6.14
C LYS A 68 -3.57 6.34 -5.86
N GLN A 69 -2.85 5.23 -5.70
CA GLN A 69 -1.41 5.24 -5.57
C GLN A 69 -0.78 4.20 -6.49
N HIS A 70 0.27 4.60 -7.20
CA HIS A 70 1.01 3.73 -8.10
C HIS A 70 2.48 3.77 -7.73
N ALA A 71 3.14 2.64 -7.78
CA ALA A 71 4.59 2.56 -7.70
C ALA A 71 5.15 2.07 -9.02
N VAL A 72 6.19 2.73 -9.49
CA VAL A 72 6.75 2.53 -10.83
C VAL A 72 8.25 2.35 -10.71
N LEU A 73 8.77 1.22 -11.18
CA LEU A 73 10.22 0.98 -11.23
C LEU A 73 10.80 1.54 -12.54
N GLU A 74 11.58 2.62 -12.47
CA GLU A 74 12.26 3.23 -13.62
C GLU A 74 13.76 3.43 -13.33
N GLY A 75 14.63 2.80 -14.13
CA GLY A 75 16.08 3.06 -14.06
C GLY A 75 16.72 2.76 -12.70
N GLY A 76 16.17 1.81 -11.93
CA GLY A 76 16.63 1.46 -10.57
C GLY A 76 16.06 2.33 -9.45
N ARG A 77 15.13 3.24 -9.78
CA ARG A 77 14.39 4.08 -8.83
C ARG A 77 12.94 3.66 -8.80
N VAL A 78 12.30 3.73 -7.63
CA VAL A 78 10.85 3.58 -7.53
C VAL A 78 10.22 4.97 -7.48
N ARG A 79 9.41 5.32 -8.46
CA ARG A 79 8.56 6.51 -8.42
C ARG A 79 7.21 6.12 -7.85
N VAL A 80 6.82 6.73 -6.74
CA VAL A 80 5.47 6.61 -6.17
C VAL A 80 4.65 7.79 -6.64
N LEU A 81 3.49 7.53 -7.24
CA LEU A 81 2.51 8.51 -7.70
C LEU A 81 1.28 8.38 -6.84
N ALA A 82 0.67 9.48 -6.42
CA ALA A 82 -0.56 9.48 -5.65
C ALA A 82 -1.49 10.61 -6.09
N TYR A 83 -2.79 10.31 -6.07
CA TYR A 83 -3.88 11.23 -6.35
C TYR A 83 -4.88 11.20 -5.20
N SER A 84 -5.27 12.35 -4.68
CA SER A 84 -6.34 12.47 -3.66
C SER A 84 -7.23 13.68 -3.89
N ARG A 85 -8.40 13.68 -3.24
CA ARG A 85 -9.34 14.81 -3.21
C ARG A 85 -9.07 15.81 -2.10
N TRP A 86 -8.18 15.50 -1.15
CA TRP A 86 -7.87 16.34 0.02
C TRP A 86 -6.47 16.02 0.58
N ASP A 87 -5.79 17.02 1.16
CA ASP A 87 -4.43 16.85 1.74
C ASP A 87 -4.47 15.95 2.97
N SER A 88 -5.51 16.14 3.77
CA SER A 88 -5.77 15.27 4.89
C SER A 88 -5.97 13.83 4.48
N ASP A 89 -6.31 13.52 3.23
CA ASP A 89 -6.51 12.13 2.81
C ASP A 89 -5.17 11.45 2.49
N LEU A 90 -4.23 12.18 1.86
CA LEU A 90 -2.82 11.78 1.71
C LEU A 90 -2.08 11.69 3.05
N GLU A 91 -2.52 12.47 4.04
CA GLU A 91 -2.01 12.32 5.40
C GLU A 91 -2.79 11.27 6.20
N LYS A 92 -4.09 11.09 6.00
CA LYS A 92 -4.95 10.13 6.73
C LYS A 92 -4.60 8.73 6.37
N GLY A 93 -4.29 8.46 5.13
CA GLY A 93 -3.82 7.14 4.84
C GLY A 93 -2.41 6.85 5.40
N SER A 94 -1.69 7.90 5.81
CA SER A 94 -0.48 7.81 6.63
C SER A 94 -0.77 7.85 8.14
N ARG A 95 -2.05 8.05 8.52
CA ARG A 95 -2.53 8.33 9.90
C ARG A 95 -3.72 7.49 10.38
N GLU A 96 -4.32 6.59 9.59
CA GLU A 96 -4.97 5.42 10.18
C GLU A 96 -3.89 4.82 11.07
N GLY A 97 -4.20 4.69 12.37
CA GLY A 97 -3.18 4.64 13.42
C GLY A 97 -2.15 3.53 13.21
N ALA A 98 -1.22 3.33 14.14
CA ALA A 98 -0.21 2.28 13.99
C ALA A 98 -0.74 0.92 13.47
N TYR A 99 -2.02 0.60 13.70
CA TYR A 99 -2.71 -0.62 13.28
C TYR A 99 -3.64 -0.52 12.05
N GLY A 100 -3.65 0.58 11.29
CA GLY A 100 -4.36 0.65 10.00
C GLY A 100 -3.73 -0.26 8.93
N PRO A 101 -4.38 -0.49 7.78
CA PRO A 101 -3.80 -1.29 6.70
C PRO A 101 -2.47 -0.69 6.23
N ALA A 102 -1.44 -1.53 6.16
CA ALA A 102 -0.17 -1.18 5.54
C ALA A 102 -0.22 -1.54 4.05
N SER A 103 0.49 -0.78 3.23
CA SER A 103 0.67 -1.10 1.82
C SER A 103 2.12 -0.96 1.41
N VAL A 104 2.60 -1.91 0.61
CA VAL A 104 4.00 -1.94 0.17
C VAL A 104 4.10 -2.34 -1.29
N PHE A 105 5.07 -1.76 -2.00
CA PHE A 105 5.45 -2.19 -3.34
C PHE A 105 6.72 -3.03 -3.28
N VAL A 106 6.67 -4.25 -3.82
CA VAL A 106 7.82 -5.16 -3.87
C VAL A 106 8.45 -5.09 -5.26
N ALA A 107 9.50 -4.29 -5.38
CA ALA A 107 10.11 -3.93 -6.67
C ALA A 107 10.63 -5.13 -7.46
N GLU A 108 11.12 -6.18 -6.80
CA GLU A 108 11.60 -7.41 -7.45
C GLU A 108 10.50 -8.12 -8.24
N TYR A 109 9.24 -8.00 -7.79
CA TYR A 109 8.09 -8.67 -8.40
C TYR A 109 7.15 -7.71 -9.12
N GLY A 110 7.32 -6.39 -8.97
CA GLY A 110 6.46 -5.41 -9.61
C GLY A 110 5.01 -5.46 -9.12
N VAL A 111 4.79 -5.87 -7.87
CA VAL A 111 3.46 -6.00 -7.27
C VAL A 111 3.32 -5.13 -6.03
N ALA A 112 2.09 -4.77 -5.71
CA ALA A 112 1.74 -4.15 -4.45
C ALA A 112 1.09 -5.17 -3.52
N ILE A 113 1.33 -5.04 -2.21
CA ILE A 113 0.73 -5.88 -1.17
C ILE A 113 0.04 -4.96 -0.19
N ARG A 114 -1.24 -5.20 0.06
CA ARG A 114 -1.98 -4.59 1.16
C ARG A 114 -2.02 -5.59 2.31
N ILE A 115 -1.77 -5.13 3.53
CA ILE A 115 -1.63 -5.97 4.73
C ILE A 115 -2.46 -5.35 5.85
N GLU A 116 -3.21 -6.16 6.59
CA GLU A 116 -4.02 -5.71 7.72
C GLU A 116 -4.10 -6.75 8.84
N GLU A 117 -4.40 -6.27 10.06
CA GLU A 117 -4.82 -7.12 11.19
C GLU A 117 -6.16 -7.77 10.82
N GLY A 118 -6.29 -9.07 11.10
CA GLY A 118 -7.53 -9.80 10.85
C GLY A 118 -8.72 -9.22 11.62
N SER A 119 -9.91 -9.32 11.05
CA SER A 119 -11.16 -8.93 11.72
C SER A 119 -11.63 -9.93 12.79
N GLY A 120 -10.91 -11.05 12.96
CA GLY A 120 -11.23 -12.13 13.91
C GLY A 120 -12.37 -13.06 13.48
N ASP A 121 -12.83 -12.94 12.24
CA ASP A 121 -13.97 -13.69 11.67
C ASP A 121 -13.56 -14.89 10.79
N ASN A 122 -12.29 -14.99 10.41
CA ASN A 122 -11.79 -15.99 9.46
C ASN A 122 -10.95 -17.10 10.11
N LEU A 123 -11.06 -17.28 11.43
CA LEU A 123 -10.48 -18.42 12.16
C LEU A 123 -11.47 -19.58 12.18
N LEU A 124 -11.03 -20.77 11.75
CA LEU A 124 -11.84 -21.99 11.83
C LEU A 124 -11.82 -22.55 13.26
N GLU A 125 -12.79 -23.40 13.60
CA GLU A 125 -12.81 -24.09 14.91
C GLU A 125 -11.53 -24.89 15.16
N GLU A 126 -10.96 -25.46 14.09
CA GLU A 126 -9.71 -26.22 14.11
C GLU A 126 -8.50 -25.33 14.42
N ASP A 127 -8.48 -24.10 13.90
CA ASP A 127 -7.41 -23.13 14.18
C ASP A 127 -7.44 -22.70 15.64
N ILE A 128 -8.65 -22.42 16.16
CA ILE A 128 -8.87 -22.08 17.57
C ILE A 128 -8.47 -23.26 18.46
N ALA A 129 -8.84 -24.49 18.09
CA ALA A 129 -8.45 -25.70 18.81
C ALA A 129 -6.93 -25.96 18.77
N ALA A 130 -6.25 -25.52 17.71
CA ALA A 130 -4.79 -25.56 17.57
C ALA A 130 -4.08 -24.42 18.34
N GLY A 131 -4.84 -23.47 18.90
CA GLY A 131 -4.32 -22.38 19.73
C GLY A 131 -4.10 -21.05 19.01
N TYR A 132 -4.56 -20.91 17.77
CA TYR A 132 -4.53 -19.62 17.08
C TYR A 132 -5.64 -18.70 17.59
N VAL A 133 -5.32 -17.42 17.76
CA VAL A 133 -6.21 -16.42 18.36
C VAL A 133 -6.41 -15.19 17.47
N ASP A 134 -5.57 -15.03 16.45
CA ASP A 134 -5.59 -13.89 15.55
C ASP A 134 -4.94 -14.28 14.20
N TYR A 135 -4.96 -13.36 13.22
CA TYR A 135 -4.32 -13.57 11.94
C TYR A 135 -3.88 -12.26 11.27
N ILE A 136 -2.91 -12.35 10.36
CA ILE A 136 -2.56 -11.30 9.41
C ILE A 136 -3.29 -11.62 8.10
N TYR A 137 -3.99 -10.65 7.54
CA TYR A 137 -4.57 -10.76 6.20
C TYR A 137 -3.76 -9.94 5.20
N TYR A 138 -3.54 -10.45 4.00
CA TYR A 138 -2.89 -9.70 2.93
C TYR A 138 -3.41 -10.04 1.54
N ASP A 139 -3.47 -9.03 0.69
CA ASP A 139 -3.85 -9.12 -0.72
C ASP A 139 -2.69 -8.63 -1.59
N VAL A 140 -2.46 -9.31 -2.72
CA VAL A 140 -1.42 -8.97 -3.71
C VAL A 140 -2.07 -8.48 -4.98
N PHE A 141 -1.69 -7.28 -5.40
CA PHE A 141 -2.22 -6.59 -6.57
C PHE A 141 -1.14 -6.43 -7.63
N ASP A 142 -1.53 -6.66 -8.88
CA ASP A 142 -0.68 -6.42 -10.03
C ASP A 142 -0.70 -4.95 -10.51
N ALA A 143 -0.06 -4.70 -11.65
CA ALA A 143 -0.02 -3.40 -12.32
C ALA A 143 -1.38 -2.79 -12.67
N LEU A 144 -2.40 -3.64 -12.81
CA LEU A 144 -3.73 -3.28 -13.27
C LEU A 144 -4.73 -3.19 -12.11
N ASP A 145 -4.25 -3.13 -10.87
CA ASP A 145 -5.09 -3.14 -9.65
C ASP A 145 -5.95 -4.41 -9.56
N SER A 146 -5.53 -5.48 -10.25
CA SER A 146 -6.24 -6.75 -10.21
C SER A 146 -5.72 -7.55 -9.04
N LEU A 147 -6.64 -7.99 -8.17
CA LEU A 147 -6.32 -8.96 -7.13
C LEU A 147 -5.80 -10.22 -7.81
N PHE A 148 -4.52 -10.48 -7.63
CA PHE A 148 -3.79 -11.53 -8.31
C PHE A 148 -3.54 -12.72 -7.38
N ASP A 149 -3.25 -12.45 -6.10
CA ASP A 149 -2.98 -13.45 -5.07
C ASP A 149 -3.26 -12.86 -3.69
N GLY A 150 -3.10 -13.64 -2.63
CA GLY A 150 -3.30 -13.18 -1.25
C GLY A 150 -3.18 -14.33 -0.26
N GLY A 151 -3.33 -14.03 1.02
CA GLY A 151 -3.27 -15.06 2.02
C GLY A 151 -3.51 -14.59 3.43
N MET A 152 -3.42 -15.56 4.33
CA MET A 152 -3.62 -15.39 5.75
C MET A 152 -2.47 -16.03 6.53
N ILE A 153 -1.97 -15.35 7.55
CA ILE A 153 -0.95 -15.86 8.48
C ILE A 153 -1.58 -15.99 9.85
N LEU A 154 -1.79 -17.22 10.32
CA LEU A 154 -2.35 -17.49 11.64
C LEU A 154 -1.36 -17.12 12.75
N LEU A 155 -1.88 -16.53 13.83
CA LEU A 155 -1.11 -16.04 14.98
C LEU A 155 -1.57 -16.75 16.27
N ASP A 156 -0.61 -17.19 17.06
CA ASP A 156 -0.83 -17.84 18.37
C ASP A 156 -1.01 -16.84 19.52
N ARG A 157 -0.84 -15.55 19.23
CA ARG A 157 -1.01 -14.42 20.15
C ARG A 157 -1.70 -13.26 19.42
N PRO A 158 -2.36 -12.34 20.14
CA PRO A 158 -2.99 -11.18 19.52
C PRO A 158 -1.98 -10.35 18.71
N PHE A 159 -2.38 -9.90 17.53
CA PHE A 159 -1.55 -9.14 16.59
C PHE A 159 -0.81 -8.00 17.29
N ARG A 160 -1.52 -7.23 18.11
CA ARG A 160 -1.02 -6.03 18.82
C ARG A 160 -0.07 -6.32 19.97
N GLU A 161 0.07 -7.59 20.37
CA GLU A 161 1.12 -8.02 21.30
C GLU A 161 2.41 -8.41 20.56
N ILE A 162 2.31 -8.75 19.27
CA ILE A 162 3.43 -9.15 18.42
C ILE A 162 4.02 -7.92 17.72
N TYR A 163 3.18 -7.05 17.16
CA TYR A 163 3.56 -5.92 16.34
C TYR A 163 3.15 -4.59 16.99
N ARG A 164 4.00 -3.55 16.88
CA ARG A 164 3.67 -2.20 17.38
C ARG A 164 2.88 -1.41 16.35
N ALA A 165 3.01 -1.79 15.08
CA ALA A 165 2.29 -1.26 13.95
C ALA A 165 2.09 -2.32 12.86
N THR A 166 1.10 -2.17 11.99
CA THR A 166 0.87 -3.08 10.84
C THR A 166 2.08 -3.15 9.92
N ALA A 167 2.79 -2.04 9.74
CA ALA A 167 4.03 -2.00 8.96
C ALA A 167 5.14 -2.92 9.51
N ASP A 168 5.11 -3.26 10.81
CA ASP A 168 6.12 -4.13 11.41
C ASP A 168 5.99 -5.60 10.96
N CYS A 169 4.82 -6.02 10.45
CA CYS A 169 4.59 -7.40 10.02
C CYS A 169 4.94 -7.65 8.55
N VAL A 170 5.32 -6.61 7.78
CA VAL A 170 5.71 -6.73 6.36
C VAL A 170 6.77 -7.82 6.14
N PRO A 171 7.86 -7.92 6.93
CA PRO A 171 8.87 -8.96 6.70
C PRO A 171 8.32 -10.38 6.86
N ASP A 172 7.33 -10.59 7.74
CA ASP A 172 6.72 -11.90 7.94
C ASP A 172 5.77 -12.25 6.79
N VAL A 173 5.05 -11.27 6.25
CA VAL A 173 4.27 -11.43 5.01
C VAL A 173 5.17 -11.79 3.82
N LEU A 174 6.29 -11.09 3.65
CA LEU A 174 7.26 -11.39 2.59
C LEU A 174 7.87 -12.80 2.75
N ALA A 175 8.19 -13.20 3.99
CA ALA A 175 8.64 -14.57 4.26
C ALA A 175 7.60 -15.61 3.92
N HIS A 176 6.35 -15.39 4.30
CA HIS A 176 5.28 -16.34 4.05
C HIS A 176 5.04 -16.48 2.55
N HIS A 177 4.89 -15.36 1.84
CA HIS A 177 4.47 -15.35 0.46
C HIS A 177 5.61 -15.69 -0.53
N TYR A 178 6.83 -15.21 -0.26
CA TYR A 178 7.99 -15.40 -1.17
C TYR A 178 9.12 -16.25 -0.58
N GLY A 179 9.02 -16.71 0.67
CA GLY A 179 10.10 -17.44 1.34
C GLY A 179 11.28 -16.58 1.78
N ARG A 180 11.18 -15.24 1.71
CA ARG A 180 12.28 -14.29 1.98
C ARG A 180 11.82 -13.05 2.75
N LYS A 181 12.49 -12.73 3.86
CA LYS A 181 12.21 -11.53 4.68
C LYS A 181 12.97 -10.27 4.22
N ASP A 182 14.02 -10.46 3.43
CA ASP A 182 15.00 -9.42 3.05
C ASP A 182 14.69 -8.77 1.70
N LEU A 183 13.50 -9.03 1.14
CA LEU A 183 13.06 -8.41 -0.10
C LEU A 183 12.91 -6.90 0.11
N GLY A 184 13.50 -6.13 -0.81
CA GLY A 184 13.35 -4.68 -0.80
C GLY A 184 11.92 -4.29 -1.15
N TYR A 185 11.29 -3.47 -0.31
CA TYR A 185 9.97 -2.92 -0.55
C TYR A 185 9.87 -1.43 -0.25
N VAL A 186 8.97 -0.74 -0.96
CA VAL A 186 8.64 0.67 -0.70
C VAL A 186 7.32 0.73 0.05
N ALA A 187 7.30 1.35 1.23
CA ALA A 187 6.06 1.63 1.93
C ALA A 187 5.24 2.65 1.13
N LEU A 188 4.02 2.26 0.79
CA LEU A 188 3.03 3.10 0.14
C LEU A 188 2.23 3.78 1.25
N ARG A 189 2.36 5.10 1.33
CA ARG A 189 1.58 5.90 2.27
C ARG A 189 0.23 6.15 1.63
N PHE A 190 -0.85 5.68 2.25
CA PHE A 190 -2.15 6.23 1.92
C PHE A 190 -2.19 7.72 2.32
#